data_AF-A0ABC9FJ51-F1
#
_entry.id   AF-A0ABC9FJ51-F1
#
_cell.length_a   1.000
_cell.length_b   1.000
_cell.length_c   1.000
_cell.angle_alpha   90.00
_cell.angle_beta   90.00
_cell.angle_gamma   90.00
#
_symmetry.space_group_name_H-M   'P 1'
#
loop_
_entity.id
_entity.type
_entity.pdbx_description
1 polymer ?
#
loop_
_entity_poly.entity_id
_entity_poly.type
_entity_poly.pdbx_seq_one_letter_code
_entity_poly.pdbx_strand_id
1 'polypeptide(L)'
;MAFSAAAAAASTATAFASGRRRISASSPRASSSAASTSLPSFLAGAFPRAVAARRRAARAAAVRVRAEATKKNVLIVNTNSGGHAVIGFYFAKELLAAGHAVTVLTVGDDASDKMKKPPFSRFSELTSAGGTTVWGDPADVGAAVGGGAAPFDVVLDNNGKDLDAVRPVADWAKASGVGQFLFISSAGIYKPADEPPHVEGDAVKESAGHVAVERYLAEQFAGGGSSWASFRPQYMIGSGNNKDCEEWFFDRIVRGRPVPIPGNGMQLTNITHVRDLSSMLALAVENPAAAAGKVFNCVSDRAVTLDGMARLCAAAAGAAVEIVHYDPAAVGVDAKKAFPFRNMVHFYAEPRAAKEALGWASTTNLPEDLKERYAEYAASGRGEKDMAFDLDDKILAAVGKAPASVAA
;
A
#
# COMPACT_ATOMS: atom_id res chain seq x y z
N MET A 1 -25.28 -2.56 48.89
CA MET A 1 -25.70 -1.30 49.52
C MET A 1 -26.09 -0.34 48.43
N ALA A 2 -27.38 -0.04 48.32
CA ALA A 2 -27.93 0.99 47.45
C ALA A 2 -27.82 2.34 48.15
N PHE A 3 -27.60 3.43 47.40
CA PHE A 3 -28.39 4.65 47.54
C PHE A 3 -28.22 5.55 46.30
N SER A 4 -29.37 6.03 45.85
CA SER A 4 -29.62 7.01 44.80
C SER A 4 -29.58 8.43 45.40
N ALA A 5 -29.29 9.46 44.60
CA ALA A 5 -30.17 10.62 44.35
C ALA A 5 -29.40 11.87 43.85
N ALA A 6 -30.16 12.68 43.11
CA ALA A 6 -29.80 13.85 42.32
C ALA A 6 -29.83 15.19 43.06
N ALA A 7 -29.26 16.25 42.45
CA ALA A 7 -29.75 17.65 42.36
C ALA A 7 -28.61 18.52 41.78
N ALA A 8 -28.71 19.12 40.59
CA ALA A 8 -29.44 20.34 40.21
C ALA A 8 -28.87 21.64 40.83
N ALA A 9 -28.26 22.49 39.99
CA ALA A 9 -28.24 23.95 40.17
C ALA A 9 -27.98 24.63 38.81
N ALA A 10 -28.88 25.56 38.47
CA ALA A 10 -28.85 26.46 37.32
C ALA A 10 -28.49 27.89 37.78
N SER A 11 -28.48 28.83 36.81
CA SER A 11 -28.20 30.28 36.85
C SER A 11 -26.71 30.65 36.66
N THR A 12 -26.33 31.63 35.84
CA THR A 12 -27.09 32.82 35.39
C THR A 12 -26.48 33.36 34.09
N ALA A 13 -27.32 33.87 33.20
CA ALA A 13 -26.94 34.69 32.06
C ALA A 13 -26.69 36.15 32.48
N THR A 14 -25.68 36.78 31.91
CA THR A 14 -25.61 38.24 31.78
C THR A 14 -25.09 38.60 30.39
N ALA A 15 -25.96 39.28 29.64
CA ALA A 15 -25.65 39.93 28.38
C ALA A 15 -24.88 41.24 28.64
N PHE A 16 -23.91 41.57 27.78
CA PHE A 16 -23.56 42.95 27.51
C PHE A 16 -23.35 43.15 26.00
N ALA A 17 -24.06 44.14 25.49
CA ALA A 17 -24.11 44.51 24.09
C ALA A 17 -23.25 45.76 23.82
N SER A 18 -23.00 45.94 22.52
CA SER A 18 -22.73 47.19 21.80
C SER A 18 -21.27 47.60 21.60
N GLY A 19 -20.94 47.84 20.33
CA GLY A 19 -19.66 48.36 19.87
C GLY A 19 -19.51 48.32 18.35
N ARG A 20 -20.44 48.94 17.61
CA ARG A 20 -20.34 49.13 16.15
C ARG A 20 -19.11 50.00 15.81
N ARG A 21 -18.27 49.57 14.87
CA ARG A 21 -17.60 50.48 13.92
C ARG A 21 -17.67 49.93 12.51
N ARG A 22 -18.41 50.66 11.67
CA ARG A 22 -18.41 50.57 10.20
C ARG A 22 -17.12 51.18 9.69
N ILE A 23 -16.45 50.54 8.74
CA ILE A 23 -15.52 51.22 7.83
C ILE A 23 -16.00 50.93 6.41
N SER A 24 -16.17 52.03 5.69
CA SER A 24 -16.81 52.20 4.40
C SER A 24 -15.89 51.73 3.26
N ALA A 25 -16.45 50.95 2.34
CA ALA A 25 -15.88 50.69 1.03
C ALA A 25 -16.31 51.81 0.06
N SER A 26 -15.35 52.40 -0.66
CA SER A 26 -15.63 53.22 -1.84
C SER A 26 -14.59 52.94 -2.93
N SER A 27 -15.06 52.34 -4.02
CA SER A 27 -14.43 52.44 -5.34
C SER A 27 -14.70 53.81 -5.96
N PRO A 28 -13.88 54.24 -6.91
CA PRO A 28 -14.48 54.71 -8.15
C PRO A 28 -13.82 54.14 -9.41
N ARG A 29 -14.65 54.18 -10.45
CA ARG A 29 -14.45 53.72 -11.82
C ARG A 29 -13.62 54.72 -12.64
N ALA A 30 -12.99 54.15 -13.67
CA ALA A 30 -12.32 54.70 -14.85
C ALA A 30 -12.66 56.13 -15.35
N SER A 31 -11.62 56.80 -15.84
CA SER A 31 -11.71 57.71 -16.99
C SER A 31 -10.39 57.74 -17.79
N SER A 32 -10.54 57.66 -19.10
CA SER A 32 -9.54 57.73 -20.17
C SER A 32 -8.81 59.08 -20.25
N SER A 33 -7.52 59.08 -20.63
CA SER A 33 -7.01 60.00 -21.65
C SER A 33 -5.68 59.50 -22.22
N ALA A 34 -5.55 59.61 -23.53
CA ALA A 34 -4.32 59.36 -24.28
C ALA A 34 -3.42 60.60 -24.21
N ALA A 35 -2.11 60.39 -24.05
CA ALA A 35 -1.12 61.37 -24.46
C ALA A 35 0.18 60.65 -24.83
N SER A 36 0.50 60.74 -26.11
CA SER A 36 1.78 60.39 -26.71
C SER A 36 2.83 61.41 -26.29
N THR A 37 3.96 60.96 -25.76
CA THR A 37 5.23 61.72 -25.83
C THR A 37 6.41 60.77 -25.98
N SER A 38 7.06 60.94 -27.13
CA SER A 38 8.38 60.43 -27.50
C SER A 38 9.47 60.85 -26.50
N LEU A 39 10.41 59.95 -26.23
CA LEU A 39 11.71 60.31 -25.63
C LEU A 39 12.87 59.74 -26.46
N PRO A 40 14.02 60.45 -26.49
CA PRO A 40 15.07 60.26 -27.46
C PRO A 40 16.11 59.23 -27.04
N SER A 41 16.70 58.61 -28.06
CA SER A 41 17.88 57.76 -28.00
C SER A 41 19.13 58.56 -27.65
N PHE A 42 19.92 58.16 -26.65
CA PHE A 42 21.39 58.25 -26.71
C PHE A 42 22.09 57.26 -25.75
N LEU A 43 23.04 56.52 -26.35
CA LEU A 43 24.33 56.05 -25.83
C LEU A 43 24.41 54.89 -24.83
N ALA A 44 24.57 53.70 -25.42
CA ALA A 44 25.76 52.84 -25.33
C ALA A 44 26.42 52.62 -23.95
N GLY A 45 26.05 51.50 -23.32
CA GLY A 45 26.86 50.80 -22.33
C GLY A 45 27.02 49.34 -22.75
N ALA A 46 28.27 48.90 -22.96
CA ALA A 46 28.62 47.56 -23.44
C ALA A 46 28.25 46.48 -22.43
N PHE A 47 27.38 45.54 -22.81
CA PHE A 47 27.20 44.26 -22.13
C PHE A 47 28.05 43.18 -22.82
N PRO A 48 28.83 42.36 -22.09
CA PRO A 48 29.61 41.30 -22.69
C PRO A 48 28.68 40.22 -23.25
N ARG A 49 28.98 39.79 -24.49
CA ARG A 49 28.38 38.63 -25.17
C ARG A 49 28.38 37.41 -24.25
N ALA A 50 27.20 36.89 -23.94
CA ALA A 50 27.05 35.56 -23.38
C ALA A 50 27.59 34.52 -24.38
N VAL A 51 28.66 33.83 -24.00
CA VAL A 51 29.18 32.66 -24.72
C VAL A 51 28.16 31.54 -24.56
N ALA A 52 27.52 31.16 -25.66
CA ALA A 52 26.64 30.00 -25.72
C ALA A 52 27.45 28.72 -25.48
N ALA A 53 27.50 28.26 -24.23
CA ALA A 53 28.04 26.96 -23.89
C ALA A 53 27.06 25.87 -24.38
N ARG A 54 27.35 25.29 -25.55
CA ARG A 54 26.75 24.03 -26.00
C ARG A 54 27.08 22.94 -24.97
N ARG A 55 26.16 22.66 -24.04
CA ARG A 55 26.20 21.45 -23.21
C ARG A 55 25.89 20.25 -24.12
N ARG A 56 26.94 19.57 -24.57
CA ARG A 56 26.85 18.27 -25.22
C ARG A 56 26.42 17.27 -24.14
N ALA A 57 25.14 16.91 -24.11
CA ALA A 57 24.65 15.85 -23.23
C ALA A 57 25.29 14.53 -23.70
N ALA A 58 26.34 14.11 -23.00
CA ALA A 58 26.86 12.76 -23.15
C ALA A 58 25.81 11.80 -22.57
N ARG A 59 25.09 11.09 -23.46
CA ARG A 59 24.37 9.87 -23.07
C ARG A 59 25.44 8.87 -22.67
N ALA A 60 25.76 8.81 -21.38
CA ALA A 60 26.43 7.65 -20.82
C ALA A 60 25.43 6.49 -20.91
N ALA A 61 25.61 5.61 -21.89
CA ALA A 61 24.99 4.30 -21.85
C ALA A 61 25.57 3.59 -20.62
N ALA A 62 24.81 3.55 -19.52
CA ALA A 62 25.16 2.75 -18.38
C ALA A 62 25.11 1.29 -18.81
N VAL A 63 26.27 0.73 -19.17
CA VAL A 63 26.45 -0.71 -19.30
C VAL A 63 26.26 -1.27 -17.89
N ARG A 64 25.06 -1.76 -17.57
CA ARG A 64 24.83 -2.57 -16.39
C ARG A 64 25.55 -3.90 -16.63
N VAL A 65 26.79 -3.98 -16.15
CA VAL A 65 27.40 -5.29 -15.89
C VAL A 65 26.54 -5.93 -14.81
N ARG A 66 25.61 -6.83 -15.18
CA ARG A 66 25.05 -7.76 -14.21
C ARG A 66 26.24 -8.60 -13.77
N ALA A 67 26.79 -8.29 -12.59
CA ALA A 67 27.56 -9.29 -11.87
C ALA A 67 26.70 -10.55 -11.83
N GLU A 68 27.28 -11.69 -12.18
CA GLU A 68 26.60 -12.97 -12.06
C GLU A 68 26.19 -13.11 -10.60
N ALA A 69 24.91 -12.85 -10.31
CA ALA A 69 24.41 -12.86 -8.96
C ALA A 69 24.61 -14.28 -8.45
N THR A 70 25.40 -14.42 -7.39
CA THR A 70 25.62 -15.72 -6.77
C THR A 70 24.26 -16.30 -6.40
N LYS A 71 24.00 -17.52 -6.87
CA LYS A 71 22.77 -18.23 -6.54
C LYS A 71 22.63 -18.27 -5.02
N LYS A 72 21.46 -17.85 -4.53
CA LYS A 72 21.12 -17.83 -3.10
C LYS A 72 20.02 -18.85 -2.84
N ASN A 73 20.04 -19.44 -1.66
CA ASN A 73 18.97 -20.27 -1.13
C ASN A 73 18.09 -19.41 -0.20
N VAL A 74 16.83 -19.22 -0.56
CA VAL A 74 15.90 -18.32 0.11
C VAL A 74 14.74 -19.10 0.72
N LEU A 75 14.52 -18.91 2.03
CA LEU A 75 13.33 -19.37 2.72
C LEU A 75 12.30 -18.25 2.82
N ILE A 76 11.06 -18.53 2.43
CA ILE A 76 9.92 -17.63 2.59
C ILE A 76 8.96 -18.27 3.58
N VAL A 77 8.86 -17.72 4.79
CA VAL A 77 7.82 -18.08 5.77
C VAL A 77 6.56 -17.30 5.42
N ASN A 78 5.62 -17.97 4.77
CA ASN A 78 4.44 -17.37 4.19
C ASN A 78 3.19 -17.62 5.04
N THR A 79 2.36 -16.58 5.20
CA THR A 79 1.06 -16.73 5.85
C THR A 79 0.11 -17.61 5.02
N ASN A 80 -0.82 -18.28 5.70
CA ASN A 80 -1.84 -19.12 5.06
C ASN A 80 -3.15 -18.39 4.74
N SER A 81 -3.21 -17.07 4.93
CA SER A 81 -4.44 -16.31 4.74
C SER A 81 -4.21 -14.83 4.50
N GLY A 82 -5.26 -14.17 3.97
CA GLY A 82 -5.30 -12.73 3.76
C GLY A 82 -4.42 -12.28 2.59
N GLY A 83 -4.47 -10.97 2.32
CA GLY A 83 -3.77 -10.37 1.19
C GLY A 83 -2.26 -10.61 1.21
N HIS A 84 -1.62 -10.74 2.37
CA HIS A 84 -0.17 -10.94 2.46
C HIS A 84 0.30 -12.27 1.84
N ALA A 85 -0.56 -13.29 1.75
CA ALA A 85 -0.20 -14.57 1.12
C ALA A 85 0.31 -14.39 -0.33
N VAL A 86 -0.19 -13.38 -1.05
CA VAL A 86 0.20 -13.09 -2.44
C VAL A 86 1.62 -12.53 -2.52
N ILE A 87 2.11 -11.84 -1.49
CA ILE A 87 3.48 -11.29 -1.44
C ILE A 87 4.49 -12.43 -1.54
N GLY A 88 4.35 -13.47 -0.69
CA GLY A 88 5.25 -14.62 -0.68
C GLY A 88 5.23 -15.38 -2.01
N PHE A 89 4.05 -15.52 -2.64
CA PHE A 89 3.92 -16.18 -3.95
C PHE A 89 4.68 -15.42 -5.06
N TYR A 90 4.46 -14.12 -5.21
CA TYR A 90 5.16 -13.35 -6.26
C TYR A 90 6.64 -13.17 -5.97
N PHE A 91 7.02 -13.03 -4.70
CA PHE A 91 8.43 -12.96 -4.33
C PHE A 91 9.16 -14.26 -4.65
N ALA A 92 8.53 -15.42 -4.40
CA ALA A 92 9.07 -16.70 -4.81
C ALA A 92 9.24 -16.78 -6.35
N LYS A 93 8.24 -16.34 -7.12
CA LYS A 93 8.32 -16.31 -8.59
C LYS A 93 9.47 -15.44 -9.09
N GLU A 94 9.61 -14.24 -8.53
CA GLU A 94 10.67 -13.29 -8.91
C GLU A 94 12.06 -13.90 -8.64
N LEU A 95 12.26 -14.49 -7.47
CA LEU A 95 13.53 -15.11 -7.10
C LEU A 95 13.87 -16.34 -7.93
N LEU A 96 12.88 -17.21 -8.23
CA LEU A 96 13.07 -18.36 -9.12
C LEU A 96 13.44 -17.91 -10.53
N ALA A 97 12.78 -16.87 -11.05
CA ALA A 97 13.11 -16.28 -12.36
C ALA A 97 14.52 -15.66 -12.39
N ALA A 98 15.01 -15.16 -11.25
CA ALA A 98 16.38 -14.69 -11.09
C ALA A 98 17.41 -15.82 -10.86
N GLY A 99 16.97 -17.09 -10.79
CA GLY A 99 17.84 -18.27 -10.66
C GLY A 99 18.20 -18.67 -9.23
N HIS A 100 17.58 -18.07 -8.21
CA HIS A 100 17.74 -18.46 -6.81
C HIS A 100 17.03 -19.79 -6.52
N ALA A 101 17.50 -20.52 -5.51
CA ALA A 101 16.75 -21.63 -4.93
C ALA A 101 15.75 -21.06 -3.92
N VAL A 102 14.49 -21.50 -3.97
CA VAL A 102 13.43 -20.96 -3.12
C VAL A 102 12.66 -22.10 -2.45
N THR A 103 12.52 -21.98 -1.14
CA THR A 103 11.61 -22.80 -0.33
C THR A 103 10.54 -21.90 0.28
N VAL A 104 9.26 -22.21 0.04
CA VAL A 104 8.12 -21.51 0.66
C VAL A 104 7.54 -22.39 1.75
N LEU A 105 7.73 -21.99 3.01
CA LEU A 105 7.07 -22.58 4.18
C LEU A 105 5.74 -21.87 4.40
N THR A 106 4.62 -22.57 4.18
CA THR A 106 3.29 -22.04 4.42
C THR A 106 2.73 -22.52 5.75
N VAL A 107 2.16 -21.61 6.54
CA VAL A 107 1.62 -21.96 7.86
C VAL A 107 0.49 -22.99 7.78
N GLY A 108 0.57 -24.04 8.59
CA GLY A 108 -0.48 -25.04 8.73
C GLY A 108 -0.24 -26.26 7.86
N ASP A 109 -1.29 -26.74 7.18
CA ASP A 109 -1.32 -28.07 6.55
C ASP A 109 -1.78 -27.97 5.08
N ASP A 110 -1.24 -28.83 4.22
CA ASP A 110 -1.45 -28.81 2.77
C ASP A 110 -2.87 -29.27 2.37
N ALA A 111 -3.51 -30.11 3.19
CA ALA A 111 -4.87 -30.59 2.97
C ALA A 111 -5.95 -29.57 3.34
N SER A 112 -5.58 -28.42 3.91
CA SER A 112 -6.52 -27.36 4.30
C SER A 112 -7.30 -26.81 3.10
N ASP A 113 -8.61 -26.53 3.30
CA ASP A 113 -9.44 -25.86 2.29
C ASP A 113 -8.92 -24.48 1.87
N LYS A 114 -8.09 -23.84 2.70
CA LYS A 114 -7.39 -22.60 2.33
C LYS A 114 -6.48 -22.80 1.12
N MET A 115 -5.86 -23.97 0.99
CA MET A 115 -4.92 -24.29 -0.09
C MET A 115 -5.60 -24.43 -1.45
N LYS A 116 -6.94 -24.60 -1.47
CA LYS A 116 -7.75 -24.62 -2.70
C LYS A 116 -8.01 -23.21 -3.25
N LYS A 117 -7.67 -22.16 -2.51
CA LYS A 117 -7.90 -20.76 -2.90
C LYS A 117 -6.61 -20.11 -3.36
N PRO A 118 -6.69 -19.08 -4.23
CA PRO A 118 -5.52 -18.29 -4.57
C PRO A 118 -4.89 -17.60 -3.33
N PRO A 119 -3.57 -17.38 -3.33
CA PRO A 119 -2.61 -17.81 -4.37
C PRO A 119 -2.20 -19.28 -4.26
N PHE A 120 -2.58 -20.00 -3.19
CA PHE A 120 -2.13 -21.36 -2.89
C PHE A 120 -2.48 -22.38 -3.98
N SER A 121 -3.66 -22.25 -4.60
CA SER A 121 -4.07 -23.08 -5.74
C SER A 121 -3.15 -22.98 -6.96
N ARG A 122 -2.24 -22.01 -6.96
CA ARG A 122 -1.27 -21.74 -8.02
C ARG A 122 0.16 -22.12 -7.64
N PHE A 123 0.38 -22.75 -6.48
CA PHE A 123 1.73 -23.13 -6.04
C PHE A 123 2.39 -24.18 -6.96
N SER A 124 1.61 -24.87 -7.80
CA SER A 124 2.14 -25.67 -8.90
C SER A 124 3.01 -24.85 -9.87
N GLU A 125 2.75 -23.54 -10.02
CA GLU A 125 3.61 -22.63 -10.79
C GLU A 125 5.01 -22.51 -10.17
N LEU A 126 5.10 -22.51 -8.83
CA LEU A 126 6.38 -22.41 -8.12
C LEU A 126 7.19 -23.71 -8.25
N THR A 127 6.53 -24.84 -8.03
CA THR A 127 7.20 -26.15 -8.12
C THR A 127 7.61 -26.49 -9.55
N SER A 128 6.81 -26.11 -10.55
CA SER A 128 7.17 -26.22 -11.96
C SER A 128 8.38 -25.35 -12.34
N ALA A 129 8.57 -24.23 -11.65
CA ALA A 129 9.75 -23.37 -11.78
C ALA A 129 10.95 -23.82 -10.92
N GLY A 130 10.88 -24.98 -10.27
CA GLY A 130 11.96 -25.55 -9.46
C GLY A 130 11.97 -25.10 -7.99
N GLY A 131 10.94 -24.40 -7.53
CA GLY A 131 10.76 -24.05 -6.12
C GLY A 131 10.29 -25.24 -5.29
N THR A 132 10.53 -25.18 -3.98
CA THR A 132 10.03 -26.14 -3.00
C THR A 132 8.92 -25.50 -2.17
N THR A 133 7.84 -26.22 -1.91
CA THR A 133 6.76 -25.78 -1.01
C THR A 133 6.63 -26.78 0.13
N VAL A 134 6.64 -26.28 1.36
CA VAL A 134 6.47 -27.07 2.59
C VAL A 134 5.42 -26.42 3.49
N TRP A 135 4.86 -27.21 4.40
CA TRP A 135 3.79 -26.80 5.31
C TRP A 135 4.18 -27.16 6.73
N GLY A 136 3.88 -26.29 7.69
CA GLY A 136 4.19 -26.53 9.09
C GLY A 136 3.97 -25.32 9.98
N ASP A 137 4.48 -25.42 11.21
CA ASP A 137 4.45 -24.34 12.20
C ASP A 137 5.73 -23.51 12.12
N PRO A 138 5.67 -22.19 11.85
CA PRO A 138 6.82 -21.30 11.91
C PRO A 138 7.54 -21.28 13.26
N ALA A 139 6.86 -21.63 14.35
CA ALA A 139 7.50 -21.75 15.66
C ALA A 139 8.56 -22.88 15.70
N ASP A 140 8.46 -23.86 14.80
CA ASP A 140 9.43 -24.93 14.59
C ASP A 140 9.88 -24.98 13.12
N VAL A 141 10.36 -23.83 12.64
CA VAL A 141 10.83 -23.67 11.25
C VAL A 141 11.90 -24.70 10.87
N GLY A 142 12.78 -25.09 11.79
CA GLY A 142 13.83 -26.08 11.55
C GLY A 142 13.28 -27.47 11.25
N ALA A 143 12.26 -27.93 11.99
CA ALA A 143 11.56 -29.17 11.67
C ALA A 143 10.77 -29.04 10.36
N ALA A 144 10.09 -27.91 10.15
CA ALA A 144 9.20 -27.70 9.01
C ALA A 144 9.93 -27.67 7.65
N VAL A 145 11.17 -27.16 7.61
CA VAL A 145 12.00 -27.17 6.39
C VAL A 145 12.80 -28.46 6.20
N GLY A 146 12.71 -29.40 7.16
CA GLY A 146 13.43 -30.66 7.18
C GLY A 146 14.93 -30.43 7.35
N GLY A 147 15.47 -30.70 8.55
CA GLY A 147 16.86 -30.41 8.98
C GLY A 147 18.04 -30.90 8.12
N GLY A 148 17.80 -31.41 6.90
CA GLY A 148 18.79 -31.63 5.84
C GLY A 148 18.72 -30.63 4.67
N ALA A 149 17.87 -29.59 4.74
CA ALA A 149 17.90 -28.50 3.77
C ALA A 149 19.28 -27.83 3.75
N ALA A 150 19.79 -27.50 2.57
CA ALA A 150 20.98 -26.66 2.45
C ALA A 150 20.78 -25.37 3.27
N PRO A 151 21.83 -24.82 3.90
CA PRO A 151 21.69 -23.59 4.68
C PRO A 151 21.05 -22.50 3.82
N PHE A 152 20.14 -21.74 4.41
CA PHE A 152 19.49 -20.62 3.74
C PHE A 152 20.38 -19.38 3.86
N ASP A 153 20.59 -18.69 2.75
CA ASP A 153 21.31 -17.41 2.72
C ASP A 153 20.41 -16.27 3.19
N VAL A 154 19.11 -16.38 2.88
CA VAL A 154 18.09 -15.36 3.18
C VAL A 154 16.82 -16.01 3.74
N VAL A 155 16.24 -15.38 4.75
CA VAL A 155 14.91 -15.72 5.27
C VAL A 155 14.00 -14.50 5.16
N LEU A 156 12.80 -14.67 4.59
CA LEU A 156 11.73 -13.69 4.64
C LEU A 156 10.63 -14.19 5.58
N ASP A 157 10.31 -13.42 6.63
CA ASP A 157 9.07 -13.60 7.39
C ASP A 157 7.95 -12.70 6.81
N ASN A 158 6.98 -13.33 6.16
CA ASN A 158 5.75 -12.73 5.64
C ASN A 158 4.50 -13.21 6.41
N ASN A 159 4.68 -13.73 7.62
CA ASN A 159 3.61 -14.28 8.43
C ASN A 159 3.36 -13.49 9.72
N GLY A 160 4.42 -13.18 10.44
CA GLY A 160 4.32 -12.64 11.79
C GLY A 160 3.77 -11.21 11.84
N LYS A 161 2.94 -10.95 12.85
CA LYS A 161 2.30 -9.64 13.08
C LYS A 161 2.73 -9.00 14.40
N ASP A 162 3.43 -9.77 15.22
CA ASP A 162 3.88 -9.45 16.56
C ASP A 162 5.17 -10.25 16.86
N LEU A 163 5.77 -9.92 18.00
CA LEU A 163 7.06 -10.47 18.38
C LEU A 163 6.99 -11.97 18.68
N ASP A 164 5.88 -12.46 19.25
CA ASP A 164 5.75 -13.89 19.59
C ASP A 164 5.72 -14.76 18.34
N ALA A 165 5.13 -14.27 17.24
CA ALA A 165 5.13 -14.98 15.97
C ALA A 165 6.49 -14.93 15.24
N VAL A 166 7.21 -13.80 15.28
CA VAL A 166 8.44 -13.60 14.49
C VAL A 166 9.70 -14.09 15.22
N ARG A 167 9.74 -13.98 16.56
CA ARG A 167 10.91 -14.33 17.37
C ARG A 167 11.44 -15.74 17.09
N PRO A 168 10.62 -16.81 17.04
CA PRO A 168 11.12 -18.16 16.75
C PRO A 168 11.85 -18.26 15.41
N VAL A 169 11.31 -17.62 14.36
CA VAL A 169 11.88 -17.63 13.01
C VAL A 169 13.18 -16.84 12.97
N ALA A 170 13.21 -15.66 13.60
CA ALA A 170 14.38 -14.79 13.66
C ALA A 170 15.53 -15.40 14.48
N ASP A 171 15.23 -15.95 15.66
CA ASP A 171 16.20 -16.64 16.51
C ASP A 171 16.79 -17.85 15.77
N TRP A 172 15.95 -18.67 15.13
CA TRP A 172 16.41 -19.80 14.34
C TRP A 172 17.28 -19.37 13.16
N ALA A 173 16.88 -18.33 12.43
CA ALA A 173 17.66 -17.81 11.29
C ALA A 173 19.04 -17.34 11.75
N LYS A 174 19.10 -16.61 12.87
CA LYS A 174 20.36 -16.15 13.45
C LYS A 174 21.24 -17.32 13.89
N ALA A 175 20.68 -18.29 14.62
CA ALA A 175 21.39 -19.47 15.10
C ALA A 175 21.89 -20.37 13.95
N SER A 176 21.16 -20.40 12.83
CA SER A 176 21.50 -21.17 11.63
C SER A 176 22.50 -20.46 10.71
N GLY A 177 22.96 -19.26 11.07
CA GLY A 177 23.94 -18.51 10.29
C GLY A 177 23.38 -17.87 9.01
N VAL A 178 22.07 -17.60 8.96
CA VAL A 178 21.44 -16.91 7.82
C VAL A 178 22.08 -15.53 7.65
N GLY A 179 22.47 -15.20 6.41
CA GLY A 179 23.16 -13.96 6.08
C GLY A 179 22.25 -12.73 6.06
N GLN A 180 20.95 -12.90 5.77
CA GLN A 180 19.99 -11.81 5.69
C GLN A 180 18.59 -12.22 6.17
N PHE A 181 17.98 -11.41 7.02
CA PHE A 181 16.60 -11.57 7.48
C PHE A 181 15.72 -10.42 6.97
N LEU A 182 14.66 -10.75 6.24
CA LEU A 182 13.69 -9.79 5.73
C LEU A 182 12.37 -9.96 6.48
N PHE A 183 11.68 -8.86 6.76
CA PHE A 183 10.40 -8.87 7.46
C PHE A 183 9.34 -8.06 6.71
N ILE A 184 8.14 -8.64 6.53
CA ILE A 184 6.97 -7.90 6.05
C ILE A 184 6.24 -7.29 7.26
N SER A 185 6.56 -6.02 7.50
CA SER A 185 5.88 -5.15 8.46
C SER A 185 4.56 -4.60 7.86
N SER A 186 4.13 -3.41 8.28
CA SER A 186 2.94 -2.77 7.73
C SER A 186 3.05 -1.25 7.82
N ALA A 187 2.76 -0.54 6.73
CA ALA A 187 2.58 0.92 6.80
C ALA A 187 1.30 1.31 7.55
N GLY A 188 0.43 0.34 7.86
CA GLY A 188 -0.76 0.56 8.69
C GLY A 188 -0.48 1.03 10.13
N ILE A 189 0.78 0.93 10.56
CA ILE A 189 1.27 1.31 11.89
C ILE A 189 1.55 2.80 12.03
N TYR A 190 1.68 3.56 10.92
CA TYR A 190 1.85 5.01 11.00
C TYR A 190 0.68 5.68 11.75
N LYS A 191 1.01 6.72 12.51
CA LYS A 191 0.03 7.63 13.09
C LYS A 191 -0.40 8.63 12.01
N PRO A 192 -1.65 9.14 12.04
CA PRO A 192 -2.03 10.27 11.19
C PRO A 192 -1.00 11.40 11.31
N ALA A 193 -0.61 11.97 10.17
CA ALA A 193 0.31 13.08 10.08
C ALA A 193 -0.32 14.21 9.26
N ASP A 194 0.07 15.44 9.59
CA ASP A 194 -0.39 16.65 8.90
C ASP A 194 0.34 16.86 7.55
N GLU A 195 1.50 16.23 7.37
CA GLU A 195 2.35 16.31 6.18
C GLU A 195 2.46 14.94 5.48
N PRO A 196 1.52 14.59 4.58
CA PRO A 196 1.63 13.38 3.79
C PRO A 196 2.44 13.62 2.48
N PRO A 197 3.06 12.60 1.84
CA PRO A 197 3.05 11.17 2.18
C PRO A 197 3.84 10.81 3.42
N HIS A 198 3.52 9.67 4.02
CA HIS A 198 4.42 9.06 5.01
C HIS A 198 5.76 8.65 4.40
N VAL A 199 6.82 8.87 5.16
CA VAL A 199 8.19 8.42 4.86
C VAL A 199 8.73 7.55 6.00
N GLU A 200 9.80 6.81 5.72
CA GLU A 200 10.45 6.01 6.74
C GLU A 200 11.06 6.93 7.82
N GLY A 201 10.72 6.68 9.09
CA GLY A 201 11.09 7.53 10.24
C GLY A 201 9.92 8.29 10.85
N ASP A 202 8.80 8.43 10.16
CA ASP A 202 7.59 9.05 10.71
C ASP A 202 7.04 8.31 11.92
N ALA A 203 6.29 9.03 12.75
CA ALA A 203 5.73 8.52 13.99
C ALA A 203 4.82 7.30 13.76
N VAL A 204 5.11 6.22 14.48
CA VAL A 204 4.35 4.97 14.45
C VAL A 204 3.56 4.77 15.74
N LYS A 205 2.57 3.87 15.70
CA LYS A 205 1.81 3.39 16.85
C LYS A 205 2.68 2.40 17.62
N GLU A 206 3.25 2.84 18.72
CA GLU A 206 4.10 2.04 19.61
C GLU A 206 3.46 0.73 20.06
N SER A 207 2.13 0.69 20.15
CA SER A 207 1.36 -0.51 20.51
C SER A 207 1.19 -1.51 19.36
N ALA A 208 1.63 -1.21 18.14
CA ALA A 208 1.52 -2.13 17.01
C ALA A 208 2.62 -3.20 17.08
N GLY A 209 2.23 -4.48 17.00
CA GLY A 209 3.15 -5.62 17.10
C GLY A 209 4.36 -5.54 16.15
N HIS A 210 4.15 -5.09 14.90
CA HIS A 210 5.24 -4.91 13.93
C HIS A 210 6.34 -3.94 14.41
N VAL A 211 6.03 -2.94 15.23
CA VAL A 211 7.04 -2.01 15.78
C VAL A 211 7.96 -2.74 16.78
N ALA A 212 7.38 -3.60 17.62
CA ALA A 212 8.16 -4.43 18.55
C ALA A 212 9.07 -5.40 17.79
N VAL A 213 8.58 -5.98 16.68
CA VAL A 213 9.38 -6.83 15.80
C VAL A 213 10.55 -6.05 15.17
N GLU A 214 10.29 -4.89 14.57
CA GLU A 214 11.35 -4.09 13.94
C GLU A 214 12.47 -3.70 14.92
N ARG A 215 12.12 -3.36 16.16
CA ARG A 215 13.11 -3.09 17.23
C ARG A 215 13.92 -4.32 17.58
N TYR A 216 13.25 -5.44 17.81
CA TYR A 216 13.90 -6.69 18.13
C TYR A 216 14.84 -7.14 17.00
N LEU A 217 14.45 -7.03 15.73
CA LEU A 217 15.33 -7.32 14.59
C LEU A 217 16.54 -6.38 14.56
N ALA A 218 16.34 -5.09 14.84
CA ALA A 218 17.47 -4.16 14.93
C ALA A 218 18.49 -4.58 16.00
N GLU A 219 18.02 -5.07 17.15
CA GLU A 219 18.86 -5.56 18.25
C GLU A 219 19.54 -6.90 17.91
N GLN A 220 18.78 -7.89 17.43
CA GLN A 220 19.28 -9.24 17.12
C GLN A 220 20.38 -9.26 16.06
N PHE A 221 20.35 -8.30 15.14
CA PHE A 221 21.24 -8.24 13.99
C PHE A 221 22.29 -7.10 14.07
N ALA A 222 22.42 -6.41 15.21
CA ALA A 222 23.34 -5.28 15.39
C ALA A 222 24.85 -5.63 15.37
N GLY A 223 25.21 -6.90 15.65
CA GLY A 223 26.60 -7.34 15.88
C GLY A 223 27.40 -7.77 14.63
N GLY A 224 26.88 -7.57 13.42
CA GLY A 224 27.51 -8.06 12.19
C GLY A 224 27.31 -9.55 11.93
N GLY A 225 27.82 -10.03 10.80
CA GLY A 225 27.69 -11.43 10.33
C GLY A 225 26.34 -11.78 9.69
N SER A 226 25.29 -11.01 9.96
CA SER A 226 23.97 -11.11 9.33
C SER A 226 23.35 -9.72 9.22
N SER A 227 22.52 -9.46 8.21
CA SER A 227 21.78 -8.21 8.07
C SER A 227 20.27 -8.41 8.23
N TRP A 228 19.55 -7.31 8.42
CA TRP A 228 18.09 -7.31 8.42
C TRP A 228 17.53 -6.17 7.56
N ALA A 229 16.30 -6.32 7.08
CA ALA A 229 15.51 -5.22 6.50
C ALA A 229 14.01 -5.44 6.74
N SER A 230 13.25 -4.35 6.89
CA SER A 230 11.79 -4.39 7.07
C SER A 230 11.08 -3.69 5.92
N PHE A 231 9.95 -4.25 5.47
CA PHE A 231 9.15 -3.73 4.37
C PHE A 231 7.74 -3.45 4.86
N ARG A 232 7.25 -2.24 4.65
CA ARG A 232 5.95 -1.76 5.11
C ARG A 232 4.98 -1.62 3.93
N PRO A 233 4.31 -2.71 3.48
CA PRO A 233 3.28 -2.62 2.46
C PRO A 233 2.02 -1.91 2.95
N GLN A 234 1.20 -1.47 1.99
CA GLN A 234 -0.17 -0.96 2.19
C GLN A 234 -1.18 -1.84 1.46
N TYR A 235 -2.20 -1.24 0.83
CA TYR A 235 -3.09 -1.97 -0.05
C TYR A 235 -2.36 -2.37 -1.31
N MET A 236 -2.70 -3.55 -1.80
CA MET A 236 -2.06 -4.16 -2.94
C MET A 236 -3.06 -4.93 -3.78
N ILE A 237 -2.71 -5.04 -5.04
CA ILE A 237 -3.45 -5.78 -6.06
C ILE A 237 -2.54 -6.79 -6.73
N GLY A 238 -3.18 -7.66 -7.50
CA GLY A 238 -2.50 -8.55 -8.41
C GLY A 238 -3.21 -9.88 -8.53
N SER A 239 -2.92 -10.55 -9.63
CA SER A 239 -3.48 -11.86 -9.93
C SER A 239 -3.26 -12.83 -8.77
N GLY A 240 -4.32 -13.48 -8.30
CA GLY A 240 -4.29 -14.39 -7.16
C GLY A 240 -4.39 -13.76 -5.77
N ASN A 241 -4.57 -12.43 -5.66
CA ASN A 241 -4.97 -11.81 -4.41
C ASN A 241 -6.37 -12.31 -4.00
N ASN A 242 -6.52 -12.70 -2.73
CA ASN A 242 -7.76 -13.26 -2.17
C ASN A 242 -8.51 -12.30 -1.27
N LYS A 243 -8.08 -11.04 -1.22
CA LYS A 243 -8.78 -9.97 -0.51
C LYS A 243 -9.64 -9.17 -1.50
N ASP A 244 -10.94 -9.17 -1.25
CA ASP A 244 -11.94 -8.46 -2.05
C ASP A 244 -11.88 -6.94 -1.81
N CYS A 245 -10.92 -6.26 -2.45
CA CYS A 245 -10.85 -4.80 -2.45
C CYS A 245 -11.41 -4.26 -3.77
N GLU A 246 -10.92 -4.74 -4.90
CA GLU A 246 -11.29 -4.31 -6.24
C GLU A 246 -12.66 -4.88 -6.63
N GLU A 247 -12.89 -6.13 -6.25
CA GLU A 247 -14.14 -6.86 -6.43
C GLU A 247 -15.31 -6.09 -5.81
N TRP A 248 -15.09 -5.40 -4.69
CA TRP A 248 -16.11 -4.56 -4.07
C TRP A 248 -16.60 -3.47 -5.03
N PHE A 249 -15.71 -2.85 -5.82
CA PHE A 249 -16.11 -1.87 -6.83
C PHE A 249 -16.73 -2.55 -8.05
N PHE A 250 -16.09 -3.61 -8.57
CA PHE A 250 -16.59 -4.32 -9.74
C PHE A 250 -18.00 -4.87 -9.53
N ASP A 251 -18.28 -5.45 -8.37
CA ASP A 251 -19.59 -6.03 -8.02
C ASP A 251 -20.72 -5.01 -8.18
N ARG A 252 -20.48 -3.74 -7.87
CA ARG A 252 -21.43 -2.64 -8.02
C ARG A 252 -21.50 -2.14 -9.46
N ILE A 253 -20.33 -1.91 -10.08
CA ILE A 253 -20.22 -1.34 -11.42
C ILE A 253 -20.85 -2.25 -12.48
N VAL A 254 -20.54 -3.55 -12.48
CA VAL A 254 -21.09 -4.47 -13.50
C VAL A 254 -22.60 -4.69 -13.36
N ARG A 255 -23.16 -4.39 -12.18
CA ARG A 255 -24.60 -4.45 -11.90
C ARG A 255 -25.29 -3.09 -12.05
N GLY A 256 -24.59 -2.08 -12.58
CA GLY A 256 -25.12 -0.72 -12.76
C GLY A 256 -25.57 -0.05 -11.46
N ARG A 257 -25.01 -0.47 -10.31
CA ARG A 257 -25.35 0.10 -9.00
C ARG A 257 -24.48 1.32 -8.70
N PRO A 258 -25.04 2.37 -8.05
CA PRO A 258 -24.22 3.44 -7.52
C PRO A 258 -23.20 2.91 -6.50
N VAL A 259 -22.00 3.50 -6.48
CA VAL A 259 -20.92 3.14 -5.58
C VAL A 259 -20.95 4.09 -4.37
N PRO A 260 -21.31 3.61 -3.16
CA PRO A 260 -21.34 4.44 -1.97
C PRO A 260 -19.93 4.69 -1.43
N ILE A 261 -19.44 5.93 -1.50
CA ILE A 261 -18.13 6.31 -0.98
C ILE A 261 -18.30 7.17 0.28
N PRO A 262 -17.68 6.78 1.41
CA PRO A 262 -17.76 7.54 2.64
C PRO A 262 -17.00 8.86 2.54
N GLY A 263 -17.58 9.93 3.11
CA GLY A 263 -17.03 11.28 3.04
C GLY A 263 -17.08 11.85 1.63
N ASN A 264 -16.09 12.70 1.29
CA ASN A 264 -16.01 13.35 -0.02
C ASN A 264 -15.21 12.55 -1.08
N GLY A 265 -14.71 11.37 -0.73
CA GLY A 265 -13.95 10.49 -1.62
C GLY A 265 -12.56 10.97 -2.03
N MET A 266 -12.08 12.11 -1.52
CA MET A 266 -10.78 12.69 -1.86
C MET A 266 -9.62 12.18 -0.99
N GLN A 267 -9.89 11.27 -0.05
CA GLN A 267 -8.85 10.59 0.73
C GLN A 267 -7.93 9.81 -0.22
N LEU A 268 -6.63 9.91 0.04
CA LEU A 268 -5.58 9.32 -0.79
C LEU A 268 -5.09 8.02 -0.18
N THR A 269 -4.86 7.01 -1.03
CA THR A 269 -4.22 5.77 -0.61
C THR A 269 -3.29 5.19 -1.68
N ASN A 270 -2.26 4.43 -1.27
CA ASN A 270 -1.49 3.64 -2.22
C ASN A 270 -2.21 2.33 -2.50
N ILE A 271 -2.26 1.97 -3.78
CA ILE A 271 -2.64 0.64 -4.23
C ILE A 271 -1.52 0.17 -5.13
N THR A 272 -0.78 -0.83 -4.65
CA THR A 272 0.47 -1.25 -5.29
C THR A 272 0.30 -2.63 -5.89
N HIS A 273 0.75 -2.83 -7.13
CA HIS A 273 0.75 -4.17 -7.68
C HIS A 273 1.82 -5.02 -6.97
N VAL A 274 1.48 -6.26 -6.62
CA VAL A 274 2.38 -7.16 -5.89
C VAL A 274 3.70 -7.44 -6.63
N ARG A 275 3.70 -7.41 -7.97
CA ARG A 275 4.94 -7.45 -8.79
C ARG A 275 5.96 -6.39 -8.35
N ASP A 276 5.52 -5.17 -8.06
CA ASP A 276 6.39 -4.09 -7.62
C ASP A 276 6.86 -4.26 -6.16
N LEU A 277 6.02 -4.83 -5.28
CA LEU A 277 6.45 -5.22 -3.92
C LEU A 277 7.54 -6.29 -3.99
N SER A 278 7.33 -7.31 -4.81
CA SER A 278 8.28 -8.40 -5.01
C SER A 278 9.59 -7.94 -5.63
N SER A 279 9.56 -6.98 -6.55
CA SER A 279 10.79 -6.42 -7.13
C SER A 279 11.60 -5.61 -6.11
N MET A 280 10.96 -4.89 -5.18
CA MET A 280 11.68 -4.24 -4.07
C MET A 280 12.38 -5.27 -3.16
N LEU A 281 11.67 -6.34 -2.80
CA LEU A 281 12.21 -7.42 -1.97
C LEU A 281 13.37 -8.13 -2.68
N ALA A 282 13.23 -8.42 -3.97
CA ALA A 282 14.29 -9.05 -4.77
C ALA A 282 15.54 -8.17 -4.85
N LEU A 283 15.40 -6.85 -5.05
CA LEU A 283 16.54 -5.93 -5.03
C LEU A 283 17.25 -5.91 -3.67
N ALA A 284 16.52 -6.07 -2.56
CA ALA A 284 17.12 -6.18 -1.24
C ALA A 284 17.88 -7.50 -1.04
N VAL A 285 17.38 -8.60 -1.63
CA VAL A 285 18.12 -9.88 -1.71
C VAL A 285 19.39 -9.70 -2.53
N GLU A 286 19.33 -9.04 -3.68
CA GLU A 286 20.49 -8.82 -4.54
C GLU A 286 21.53 -7.87 -3.91
N ASN A 287 21.07 -6.87 -3.15
CA ASN A 287 21.91 -5.81 -2.57
C ASN A 287 21.82 -5.77 -1.03
N PRO A 288 22.26 -6.83 -0.32
CA PRO A 288 22.08 -6.94 1.12
C PRO A 288 22.77 -5.83 1.91
N ALA A 289 23.91 -5.33 1.43
CA ALA A 289 24.61 -4.21 2.06
C ALA A 289 23.82 -2.89 1.97
N ALA A 290 23.10 -2.67 0.87
CA ALA A 290 22.27 -1.48 0.69
C ALA A 290 20.98 -1.53 1.50
N ALA A 291 20.45 -2.74 1.72
CA ALA A 291 19.25 -3.02 2.51
C ALA A 291 19.52 -3.10 4.02
N ALA A 292 20.75 -3.40 4.44
CA ALA A 292 21.09 -3.70 5.83
C ALA A 292 20.66 -2.59 6.80
N GLY A 293 19.89 -2.98 7.81
CA GLY A 293 19.45 -2.09 8.88
C GLY A 293 18.36 -1.10 8.49
N LYS A 294 17.72 -1.28 7.32
CA LYS A 294 16.76 -0.32 6.78
C LYS A 294 15.33 -0.80 6.84
N VAL A 295 14.45 0.18 6.93
CA VAL A 295 13.01 0.03 6.73
C VAL A 295 12.67 0.64 5.38
N PHE A 296 11.75 0.01 4.65
CA PHE A 296 11.30 0.43 3.33
C PHE A 296 9.77 0.49 3.29
N ASN A 297 9.21 1.61 2.85
CA ASN A 297 7.82 1.70 2.44
C ASN A 297 7.65 0.95 1.13
N CYS A 298 6.87 -0.13 1.16
CA CYS A 298 6.70 -1.04 0.03
C CYS A 298 5.42 -0.69 -0.72
N VAL A 299 5.44 0.46 -1.40
CA VAL A 299 4.26 1.09 -2.02
C VAL A 299 4.53 1.64 -3.42
N SER A 300 3.47 1.89 -4.18
CA SER A 300 3.51 2.51 -5.51
C SER A 300 4.00 3.96 -5.47
N ASP A 301 4.50 4.43 -6.62
CA ASP A 301 4.91 5.84 -6.80
C ASP A 301 3.76 6.84 -6.74
N ARG A 302 2.52 6.36 -6.91
CA ARG A 302 1.33 7.19 -7.01
C ARG A 302 0.31 6.74 -5.99
N ALA A 303 -0.33 7.71 -5.35
CA ALA A 303 -1.56 7.51 -4.62
C ALA A 303 -2.77 7.67 -5.56
N VAL A 304 -3.90 7.10 -5.15
CA VAL A 304 -5.20 7.24 -5.80
C VAL A 304 -6.22 7.77 -4.79
N THR A 305 -7.16 8.60 -5.23
CA THR A 305 -8.30 8.98 -4.39
C THR A 305 -9.33 7.85 -4.33
N LEU A 306 -10.19 7.81 -3.32
CA LEU A 306 -11.27 6.81 -3.27
C LEU A 306 -12.19 6.92 -4.48
N ASP A 307 -12.53 8.16 -4.87
CA ASP A 307 -13.24 8.47 -6.11
C ASP A 307 -12.49 7.99 -7.35
N GLY A 308 -11.17 8.21 -7.37
CA GLY A 308 -10.29 7.78 -8.44
C GLY A 308 -10.30 6.27 -8.59
N MET A 309 -10.28 5.52 -7.49
CA MET A 309 -10.36 4.06 -7.52
C MET A 309 -11.65 3.57 -8.17
N ALA A 310 -12.80 4.13 -7.78
CA ALA A 310 -14.08 3.79 -8.41
C ALA A 310 -14.10 4.07 -9.92
N ARG A 311 -13.57 5.23 -10.35
CA ARG A 311 -13.48 5.59 -11.78
C ARG A 311 -12.51 4.70 -12.55
N LEU A 312 -11.37 4.33 -11.97
CA LEU A 312 -10.39 3.44 -12.60
C LEU A 312 -10.96 2.02 -12.73
N CYS A 313 -11.67 1.52 -11.70
CA CYS A 313 -12.39 0.25 -11.80
C CYS A 313 -13.47 0.29 -12.90
N ALA A 314 -14.21 1.39 -13.03
CA ALA A 314 -15.22 1.53 -14.08
C ALA A 314 -14.58 1.54 -15.48
N ALA A 315 -13.47 2.25 -15.64
CA ALA A 315 -12.69 2.26 -16.87
C ALA A 315 -12.16 0.87 -17.24
N ALA A 316 -11.67 0.11 -16.25
CA ALA A 316 -11.22 -1.27 -16.45
C ALA A 316 -12.37 -2.20 -16.86
N ALA A 317 -13.56 -1.98 -16.30
CA ALA A 317 -14.77 -2.72 -16.64
C ALA A 317 -15.45 -2.28 -17.95
N GLY A 318 -14.94 -1.23 -18.60
CA GLY A 318 -15.59 -0.64 -19.78
C GLY A 318 -16.99 -0.06 -19.49
N ALA A 319 -17.23 0.36 -18.25
CA ALA A 319 -18.54 0.81 -17.75
C ALA A 319 -18.50 2.22 -17.16
N ALA A 320 -19.67 2.84 -17.01
CA ALA A 320 -19.83 4.08 -16.27
C ALA A 320 -19.96 3.80 -14.76
N VAL A 321 -19.63 4.80 -13.93
CA VAL A 321 -19.83 4.73 -12.48
C VAL A 321 -20.60 5.94 -11.98
N GLU A 322 -21.67 5.69 -11.22
CA GLU A 322 -22.29 6.71 -10.37
C GLU A 322 -21.68 6.60 -8.97
N ILE A 323 -21.03 7.68 -8.51
CA ILE A 323 -20.48 7.75 -7.15
C ILE A 323 -21.49 8.49 -6.27
N VAL A 324 -21.81 7.91 -5.11
CA VAL A 324 -22.68 8.53 -4.11
C VAL A 324 -21.90 8.72 -2.82
N HIS A 325 -21.70 9.97 -2.45
CA HIS A 325 -21.04 10.32 -1.19
C HIS A 325 -22.02 10.28 -0.03
N TYR A 326 -21.56 9.80 1.13
CA TYR A 326 -22.37 9.76 2.35
C TYR A 326 -21.54 10.02 3.60
N ASP A 327 -22.18 10.53 4.65
CA ASP A 327 -21.60 10.61 5.99
C ASP A 327 -21.94 9.33 6.79
N PRO A 328 -20.96 8.47 7.11
CA PRO A 328 -21.21 7.24 7.86
C PRO A 328 -21.87 7.47 9.22
N ALA A 329 -21.57 8.58 9.89
CA ALA A 329 -22.15 8.90 11.20
C ALA A 329 -23.64 9.25 11.06
N ALA A 330 -23.99 10.07 10.07
CA ALA A 330 -25.38 10.45 9.80
C ALA A 330 -26.25 9.25 9.38
N VAL A 331 -25.69 8.28 8.63
CA VAL A 331 -26.40 7.06 8.20
C VAL A 331 -26.42 5.98 9.29
N GLY A 332 -25.62 6.12 10.35
CA GLY A 332 -25.49 5.11 11.41
C GLY A 332 -24.89 3.80 10.89
N VAL A 333 -23.81 3.91 10.11
CA VAL A 333 -23.09 2.78 9.51
C VAL A 333 -21.61 2.83 9.89
N ASP A 334 -21.06 1.68 10.27
CA ASP A 334 -19.62 1.54 10.44
C ASP A 334 -18.92 1.54 9.08
N ALA A 335 -18.23 2.65 8.78
CA ALA A 335 -17.55 2.85 7.51
C ALA A 335 -16.49 1.77 7.23
N LYS A 336 -15.90 1.15 8.26
CA LYS A 336 -14.91 0.06 8.10
C LYS A 336 -15.53 -1.25 7.63
N LYS A 337 -16.83 -1.43 7.87
CA LYS A 337 -17.60 -2.59 7.38
C LYS A 337 -18.20 -2.33 6.01
N ALA A 338 -18.56 -1.07 5.73
CA ALA A 338 -19.17 -0.67 4.47
C ALA A 338 -18.18 -0.50 3.31
N PHE A 339 -16.92 -0.18 3.61
CA PHE A 339 -15.95 0.24 2.60
C PHE A 339 -14.59 -0.46 2.78
N PRO A 340 -13.93 -0.94 1.70
CA PRO A 340 -12.74 -1.79 1.82
C PRO A 340 -11.45 -1.04 2.23
N PHE A 341 -11.43 0.29 2.12
CA PHE A 341 -10.27 1.13 2.43
C PHE A 341 -10.47 2.01 3.67
N ARG A 342 -9.36 2.46 4.26
CA ARG A 342 -9.37 3.51 5.29
C ARG A 342 -9.89 4.81 4.65
N ASN A 343 -10.87 5.44 5.30
CA ASN A 343 -11.64 6.56 4.75
C ASN A 343 -11.67 7.80 5.65
N MET A 344 -11.10 7.73 6.86
CA MET A 344 -11.12 8.87 7.79
C MET A 344 -9.92 9.80 7.65
N VAL A 345 -8.82 9.32 7.04
CA VAL A 345 -7.56 10.07 6.88
C VAL A 345 -6.90 9.69 5.55
N HIS A 346 -6.03 10.56 5.04
CA HIS A 346 -5.08 10.15 4.00
C HIS A 346 -4.21 9.01 4.54
N PHE A 347 -4.05 7.96 3.74
CA PHE A 347 -3.29 6.77 4.11
C PHE A 347 -2.44 6.35 2.92
N TYR A 348 -1.36 7.11 2.69
CA TYR A 348 -0.39 6.86 1.65
C TYR A 348 1.03 7.20 2.12
N ALA A 349 2.01 6.57 1.51
CA ALA A 349 3.44 6.68 1.75
C ALA A 349 4.20 6.81 0.42
N GLU A 350 5.48 7.11 0.50
CA GLU A 350 6.39 7.15 -0.65
C GLU A 350 7.46 6.05 -0.52
N PRO A 351 7.82 5.34 -1.62
CA PRO A 351 8.89 4.33 -1.62
C PRO A 351 10.28 4.99 -1.71
N ARG A 352 10.51 6.06 -0.93
CA ARG A 352 11.70 6.91 -1.05
C ARG A 352 12.98 6.15 -0.72
N ALA A 353 13.02 5.44 0.41
CA ALA A 353 14.20 4.67 0.79
C ALA A 353 14.52 3.56 -0.22
N ALA A 354 13.50 2.93 -0.84
CA ALA A 354 13.72 1.91 -1.86
C ALA A 354 14.37 2.49 -3.13
N LYS A 355 13.91 3.68 -3.57
CA LYS A 355 14.52 4.39 -4.71
C LYS A 355 15.97 4.78 -4.42
N GLU A 356 16.23 5.36 -3.26
CA GLU A 356 17.55 5.90 -2.93
C GLU A 356 18.57 4.82 -2.58
N ALA A 357 18.18 3.81 -1.79
CA ALA A 357 19.09 2.77 -1.34
C ALA A 357 19.23 1.61 -2.33
N LEU A 358 18.12 1.18 -2.95
CA LEU A 358 18.10 -0.01 -3.82
C LEU A 358 18.10 0.35 -5.30
N GLY A 359 17.97 1.63 -5.67
CA GLY A 359 17.78 2.05 -7.06
C GLY A 359 16.48 1.54 -7.67
N TRP A 360 15.48 1.26 -6.83
CA TRP A 360 14.19 0.71 -7.26
C TRP A 360 13.40 1.72 -8.09
N ALA A 361 12.66 1.21 -9.08
CA ALA A 361 11.70 1.98 -9.85
C ALA A 361 10.46 1.12 -10.13
N SER A 362 9.28 1.74 -10.04
CA SER A 362 8.01 1.08 -10.32
C SER A 362 7.94 0.66 -11.78
N THR A 363 7.43 -0.55 -12.02
CA THR A 363 7.19 -1.10 -13.36
C THR A 363 5.70 -1.25 -13.68
N THR A 364 4.84 -1.09 -12.67
CA THR A 364 3.40 -1.31 -12.77
C THR A 364 2.62 0.00 -12.83
N ASN A 365 1.37 -0.08 -13.25
CA ASN A 365 0.52 1.08 -13.50
C ASN A 365 -0.93 0.73 -13.19
N LEU A 366 -1.45 1.27 -12.08
CA LEU A 366 -2.76 0.93 -11.53
C LEU A 366 -3.90 0.89 -12.58
N PRO A 367 -4.10 1.91 -13.44
CA PRO A 367 -5.05 1.83 -14.56
C PRO A 367 -4.94 0.59 -15.46
N GLU A 368 -3.73 0.14 -15.78
CA GLU A 368 -3.51 -1.04 -16.62
C GLU A 368 -3.65 -2.34 -15.81
N ASP A 369 -3.11 -2.36 -14.60
CA ASP A 369 -3.19 -3.52 -13.70
C ASP A 369 -4.65 -3.84 -13.31
N LEU A 370 -5.52 -2.82 -13.21
CA LEU A 370 -6.94 -3.02 -12.97
C LEU A 370 -7.66 -3.71 -14.14
N LYS A 371 -7.17 -3.59 -15.38
CA LYS A 371 -7.73 -4.33 -16.53
C LYS A 371 -7.41 -5.81 -16.42
N GLU A 372 -6.16 -6.16 -16.05
CA GLU A 372 -5.78 -7.54 -15.74
C GLU A 372 -6.68 -8.10 -14.64
N ARG A 373 -6.87 -7.33 -13.56
CA ARG A 373 -7.71 -7.78 -12.44
C ARG A 373 -9.20 -7.92 -12.82
N TYR A 374 -9.73 -7.00 -13.62
CA TYR A 374 -11.10 -7.08 -14.11
C TYR A 374 -11.31 -8.30 -15.03
N ALA A 375 -10.33 -8.63 -15.87
CA ALA A 375 -10.41 -9.81 -16.73
C ALA A 375 -10.55 -11.10 -15.90
N GLU A 376 -9.82 -11.22 -14.78
CA GLU A 376 -9.98 -12.34 -13.85
C GLU A 376 -11.34 -12.35 -13.16
N TYR A 377 -11.81 -11.17 -12.73
CA TYR A 377 -13.14 -10.99 -12.15
C TYR A 377 -14.23 -11.48 -13.12
N ALA A 378 -14.18 -11.02 -14.37
CA ALA A 378 -15.13 -11.40 -15.41
C ALA A 378 -15.08 -12.91 -15.69
N ALA A 379 -13.88 -13.48 -15.86
CA ALA A 379 -13.70 -14.91 -16.10
C ALA A 379 -14.20 -15.80 -14.95
N SER A 380 -14.26 -15.27 -13.72
CA SER A 380 -14.77 -16.02 -12.56
C SER A 380 -16.30 -16.22 -12.56
N GLY A 381 -17.03 -15.50 -13.42
CA GLY A 381 -18.49 -15.47 -13.43
C GLY A 381 -19.11 -14.79 -12.20
N ARG A 382 -18.31 -14.17 -11.32
CA ARG A 382 -18.80 -13.49 -10.10
C ARG A 382 -19.78 -12.36 -10.42
N GLY A 383 -19.58 -11.65 -11.53
CA GLY A 383 -20.47 -10.58 -11.99
C GLY A 383 -21.90 -11.03 -12.27
N GLU A 384 -22.09 -12.31 -12.63
CA GLU A 384 -23.38 -12.90 -13.02
C GLU A 384 -24.12 -13.55 -11.84
N LYS A 385 -23.45 -13.74 -10.70
CA LYS A 385 -24.06 -14.38 -9.53
C LYS A 385 -24.96 -13.41 -8.78
N ASP A 386 -26.05 -13.93 -8.23
CA ASP A 386 -26.89 -13.17 -7.31
C ASP A 386 -26.11 -12.76 -6.06
N MET A 387 -26.27 -11.50 -5.66
CA MET A 387 -25.58 -10.90 -4.52
C MET A 387 -26.49 -9.86 -3.85
N ALA A 388 -26.52 -9.87 -2.52
CA ALA A 388 -27.23 -8.87 -1.73
C ALA A 388 -26.36 -7.64 -1.46
N PHE A 389 -26.99 -6.45 -1.48
CA PHE A 389 -26.35 -5.16 -1.26
C PHE A 389 -27.04 -4.38 -0.12
N ASP A 390 -27.55 -5.08 0.89
CA ASP A 390 -28.39 -4.51 1.97
C ASP A 390 -27.77 -3.27 2.63
N LEU A 391 -26.46 -3.27 2.86
CA LEU A 391 -25.76 -2.15 3.46
C LEU A 391 -25.68 -0.94 2.52
N ASP A 392 -25.45 -1.18 1.23
CA ASP A 392 -25.47 -0.13 0.21
C ASP A 392 -26.88 0.45 0.08
N ASP A 393 -27.91 -0.41 0.07
CA ASP A 393 -29.29 0.01 -0.08
C ASP A 393 -29.75 0.86 1.10
N LYS A 394 -29.32 0.50 2.31
CA LYS A 394 -29.48 1.34 3.50
C LYS A 394 -28.81 2.71 3.31
N ILE A 395 -27.58 2.75 2.80
CA ILE A 395 -26.84 4.00 2.57
C ILE A 395 -27.54 4.86 1.51
N LEU A 396 -27.88 4.28 0.37
CA LEU A 396 -28.53 4.96 -0.76
C LEU A 396 -29.89 5.52 -0.35
N ALA A 397 -30.70 4.75 0.37
CA ALA A 397 -31.99 5.19 0.89
C ALA A 397 -31.83 6.40 1.84
N ALA A 398 -30.81 6.39 2.72
CA ALA A 398 -30.57 7.48 3.66
C ALA A 398 -30.17 8.80 2.99
N VAL A 399 -29.57 8.76 1.79
CA VAL A 399 -29.18 9.94 1.00
C VAL A 399 -30.17 10.28 -0.11
N GLY A 400 -31.37 9.67 -0.10
CA GLY A 400 -32.44 9.97 -1.06
C GLY A 400 -32.17 9.46 -2.48
N LYS A 401 -31.28 8.48 -2.63
CA LYS A 401 -30.99 7.82 -3.90
C LYS A 401 -31.75 6.49 -3.96
N ALA A 402 -32.46 6.26 -5.07
CA ALA A 402 -33.14 4.98 -5.27
C ALA A 402 -32.08 3.86 -5.36
N PRO A 403 -32.26 2.72 -4.67
CA PRO A 403 -31.46 1.54 -4.97
C PRO A 403 -31.66 1.21 -6.45
N ALA A 404 -30.57 0.92 -7.18
CA ALA A 404 -30.70 0.52 -8.57
C ALA A 404 -31.65 -0.68 -8.64
N SER A 405 -32.73 -0.54 -9.42
CA SER A 405 -33.67 -1.62 -9.69
C SER A 405 -32.88 -2.80 -10.23
N VAL A 406 -33.06 -3.98 -9.63
CA VAL A 406 -32.58 -5.22 -10.22
C VAL A 406 -33.19 -5.26 -11.62
N ALA A 407 -32.35 -5.16 -12.65
CA ALA A 407 -32.83 -5.36 -14.01
C ALA A 407 -33.37 -6.80 -14.04
N ALA A 408 -34.69 -6.90 -14.21
CA ALA A 408 -35.41 -8.17 -14.25
C ALA A 408 -35.06 -8.98 -15.50
#